data_AF-A0A433RP21-F1
#
_entry.id   AF-A0A433RP21-F1
#
_cell.length_a   1.000
_cell.length_b   1.000
_cell.length_c   1.000
_cell.angle_alpha   90.00
_cell.angle_beta   90.00
_cell.angle_gamma   90.00
#
_symmetry.space_group_name_H-M   'P 1'
#
loop_
_entity.id
_entity.type
_entity.pdbx_description
1 polymer ?
#
loop_
_entity_poly.entity_id
_entity_poly.type
_entity_poly.pdbx_seq_one_letter_code
_entity_poly.pdbx_strand_id
1 'polypeptide(L)'
;MHLDKHIKDFFHLVKIQQIEIYNEFSLQHELGVYLRNHLDSTFKIQFERNIRFFGIQEKLIKKELDIAIYNSQTNEKYAIELKFPKNGQHPESMFSFS
;
A
#
# COMPACT_ATOMS: atom_id res chain seq x y z
N MET A 1 -5.74 6.62 -14.59
CA MET A 1 -4.76 5.51 -14.42
C MET A 1 -5.48 4.15 -14.39
N HIS A 2 -4.92 3.07 -14.98
CA HIS A 2 -5.45 1.69 -14.85
C HIS A 2 -4.78 0.94 -13.69
N LEU A 3 -5.09 1.35 -12.45
CA LEU A 3 -4.41 0.84 -11.26
C LEU A 3 -4.58 -0.67 -11.09
N ASP A 4 -5.75 -1.21 -11.41
CA ASP A 4 -6.06 -2.64 -11.30
C ASP A 4 -5.11 -3.52 -12.13
N LYS A 5 -4.72 -3.04 -13.32
CA LYS A 5 -3.75 -3.73 -14.18
C LYS A 5 -2.38 -3.77 -13.51
N HIS A 6 -1.90 -2.63 -13.00
CA HIS A 6 -0.62 -2.57 -12.30
C HIS A 6 -0.58 -3.48 -11.06
N ILE A 7 -1.68 -3.58 -10.32
CA ILE A 7 -1.78 -4.51 -9.18
C ILE A 7 -1.67 -5.96 -9.64
N LYS A 8 -2.38 -6.35 -10.71
CA LYS A 8 -2.32 -7.71 -11.27
C LYS A 8 -0.91 -8.04 -11.77
N ASP A 9 -0.29 -7.11 -12.49
CA ASP A 9 1.06 -7.28 -13.05
C ASP A 9 2.09 -7.41 -11.92
N PHE A 10 1.99 -6.61 -10.85
CA PHE A 10 2.83 -6.75 -9.66
C PHE A 10 2.72 -8.17 -9.04
N PHE A 11 1.50 -8.66 -8.81
CA PHE A 11 1.30 -10.00 -8.25
C PHE A 11 1.71 -11.12 -9.21
N HIS A 12 1.71 -10.88 -10.52
CA HIS A 12 2.33 -11.80 -11.47
C HIS A 12 3.84 -11.92 -11.24
N LEU A 13 4.55 -10.80 -11.04
CA LEU A 13 5.99 -10.78 -10.72
C LEU A 13 6.31 -11.52 -9.42
N VAL A 14 5.48 -11.33 -8.39
CA VAL A 14 5.56 -12.09 -7.13
C VAL A 14 5.40 -13.59 -7.38
N LYS A 15 4.40 -13.99 -8.19
CA LYS A 15 4.12 -15.40 -8.51
C LYS A 15 5.31 -16.07 -9.22
N ILE A 16 6.00 -15.36 -10.09
CA ILE A 16 7.19 -15.86 -10.81
C ILE A 16 8.50 -15.61 -10.06
N GLN A 17 8.43 -15.24 -8.77
CA GLN A 17 9.55 -15.04 -7.85
C GLN A 17 10.55 -13.95 -8.29
N GLN A 18 10.09 -12.95 -9.05
CA GLN A 18 10.90 -11.77 -9.38
C GLN A 18 10.81 -10.67 -8.32
N ILE A 19 9.77 -10.70 -7.48
CA ILE A 19 9.60 -9.82 -6.34
C ILE A 19 9.38 -10.69 -5.11
N GLU A 20 10.20 -10.50 -4.09
CA GLU A 20 10.10 -11.23 -2.83
C GLU A 20 9.25 -10.44 -1.83
N ILE A 21 8.27 -11.11 -1.23
CA ILE A 21 7.40 -10.56 -0.19
C ILE A 21 7.42 -11.54 0.98
N TYR A 22 7.90 -11.09 2.14
CA TYR A 22 8.08 -11.91 3.33
C TYR A 22 7.33 -11.38 4.57
N ASN A 23 6.74 -10.19 4.48
CA ASN A 23 5.85 -9.60 5.49
C ASN A 23 5.05 -8.42 4.91
N GLU A 24 4.19 -7.80 5.72
CA GLU A 24 3.36 -6.66 5.32
C GLU A 24 4.19 -5.45 4.88
N PHE A 25 5.30 -5.17 5.57
CA PHE A 25 6.20 -4.08 5.20
C PHE A 25 6.81 -4.27 3.81
N SER A 26 7.28 -5.49 3.50
CA SER A 26 7.81 -5.82 2.18
C SER A 26 6.73 -5.70 1.10
N LEU A 27 5.49 -6.13 1.37
CA LEU A 27 4.38 -5.95 0.43
C LEU A 27 4.13 -4.47 0.14
N GLN A 28 4.06 -3.63 1.18
CA GLN A 28 3.88 -2.19 1.03
C GLN A 28 5.01 -1.56 0.22
N HIS A 29 6.26 -1.83 0.60
CA HIS A 29 7.43 -1.19 0.01
C HIS A 29 7.62 -1.62 -1.45
N GLU A 30 7.60 -2.93 -1.73
CA GLU A 30 7.77 -3.46 -3.08
C GLU A 30 6.66 -2.99 -4.02
N LEU A 31 5.40 -2.98 -3.57
CA LEU A 31 4.30 -2.45 -4.37
C LEU A 31 4.48 -0.96 -4.67
N GLY A 32 4.84 -0.16 -3.67
CA GLY A 32 5.06 1.28 -3.86
C GLY A 32 6.22 1.58 -4.79
N VAL A 33 7.33 0.84 -4.70
CA VAL A 33 8.49 0.96 -5.61
C VAL A 33 8.12 0.51 -7.03
N TYR A 34 7.42 -0.62 -7.17
CA TYR A 34 6.91 -1.06 -8.46
C TYR A 34 6.07 0.03 -9.13
N LEU A 35 5.11 0.62 -8.41
CA LEU A 35 4.26 1.68 -8.93
C LEU A 35 5.06 2.94 -9.31
N ARG A 36 6.09 3.32 -8.54
CA ARG A 36 6.99 4.44 -8.91
C ARG A 36 7.66 4.24 -10.27
N ASN A 37 8.02 3.00 -10.59
CA ASN A 37 8.75 2.67 -11.80
C ASN A 37 7.85 2.43 -13.03
N HIS A 38 6.55 2.20 -12.82
CA HIS A 38 5.63 1.80 -13.89
C HIS A 38 4.50 2.80 -14.18
N LEU A 39 4.26 3.76 -13.28
CA LEU A 39 3.32 4.85 -13.53
C LEU A 39 3.99 6.00 -14.27
N ASP A 40 3.17 6.82 -14.94
CA ASP A 40 3.65 8.05 -15.57
C ASP A 40 4.35 8.95 -14.54
N SER A 41 5.40 9.65 -14.98
CA SER A 41 6.18 10.60 -14.18
C SER A 41 5.37 11.70 -13.48
N THR A 42 4.16 11.99 -13.97
CA THR A 42 3.21 12.91 -13.33
C THR A 42 2.65 12.35 -12.03
N PHE A 43 2.62 11.03 -11.86
CA PHE A 43 2.19 10.40 -10.60
C PHE A 43 3.36 10.32 -9.62
N LYS A 44 3.07 10.67 -8.37
CA LYS A 44 3.99 10.58 -7.23
C LYS A 44 3.44 9.58 -6.24
N ILE A 45 4.34 8.77 -5.68
CA ILE A 45 4.03 7.72 -4.70
C ILE A 45 4.70 8.04 -3.38
N GLN A 46 3.90 8.12 -2.33
CA GLN A 46 4.33 8.37 -0.96
C GLN A 46 3.86 7.25 -0.04
N PHE A 47 4.66 6.93 0.97
CA PHE A 47 4.33 5.95 2.01
C PHE A 47 3.89 6.67 3.28
N GLU A 48 3.10 5.99 4.12
CA GLU A 48 2.67 6.50 5.44
C GLU A 48 2.11 7.92 5.37
N ARG A 49 1.26 8.18 4.36
CA ARG A 49 0.77 9.53 4.08
C ARG A 49 -0.39 9.86 5.00
N ASN A 50 -0.31 11.02 5.67
CA ASN A 50 -1.37 11.47 6.55
C ASN A 50 -2.73 11.60 5.82
N ILE A 51 -3.82 11.10 6.42
CA ILE A 51 -5.19 11.13 5.89
C ILE A 51 -5.67 12.54 5.52
N ARG A 52 -5.16 13.58 6.19
CA ARG A 52 -5.50 14.99 5.90
C ARG A 52 -5.08 15.39 4.48
N PHE A 53 -4.11 14.71 3.89
CA PHE A 53 -3.74 14.92 2.49
C PHE A 53 -4.89 14.64 1.51
N PHE A 54 -5.82 13.76 1.90
CA PHE A 54 -7.03 13.42 1.16
C PHE A 54 -8.25 14.24 1.61
N GLY A 55 -8.07 15.25 2.47
CA GLY A 55 -9.16 16.09 2.97
C GLY A 55 -9.99 15.45 4.09
N ILE A 56 -9.58 14.29 4.61
CA ILE A 56 -10.22 13.60 5.73
C ILE A 56 -9.87 14.36 7.02
N GLN A 57 -10.89 14.84 7.73
CA GLN A 57 -10.74 15.67 8.94
C GLN A 57 -11.28 14.99 10.20
N GLU A 58 -11.89 13.82 10.04
CA GLU A 58 -12.45 13.02 11.12
C GLU A 58 -11.37 12.60 12.12
N LYS A 59 -11.78 12.48 13.39
CA LYS A 59 -10.94 11.91 14.44
C LYS A 59 -10.89 10.39 14.30
N LEU A 60 -10.01 9.91 13.42
CA LEU A 60 -9.71 8.49 13.24
C LEU A 60 -8.56 8.06 14.15
N ILE A 61 -8.58 6.78 14.56
CA ILE A 61 -7.50 6.17 15.34
C ILE A 61 -6.23 6.06 14.49
N LYS A 62 -6.34 5.52 13.27
CA LYS A 62 -5.26 5.54 12.27
C LYS A 62 -5.29 6.87 11.53
N LYS A 63 -4.14 7.51 11.38
CA LYS A 63 -3.99 8.82 10.73
C LYS A 63 -3.16 8.79 9.45
N GLU A 64 -2.66 7.63 9.07
CA GLU A 64 -1.76 7.43 7.94
C GLU A 64 -2.30 6.32 7.03
N LEU A 65 -2.04 6.46 5.74
CA LEU A 65 -2.38 5.52 4.68
C LEU A 65 -1.09 4.90 4.16
N ASP A 66 -1.11 3.59 3.92
CA ASP A 66 0.12 2.84 3.62
C ASP A 66 0.79 3.35 2.34
N ILE A 67 0.01 3.58 1.28
CA ILE A 67 0.50 4.16 0.02
C ILE A 67 -0.48 5.22 -0.48
N ALA A 68 0.03 6.42 -0.76
CA ALA A 68 -0.68 7.49 -1.45
C ALA A 68 -0.10 7.69 -2.85
N ILE A 69 -0.98 7.73 -3.84
CA ILE A 69 -0.67 8.03 -5.24
C ILE A 69 -1.37 9.34 -5.58
N TYR A 70 -0.65 10.32 -6.12
CA TYR A 70 -1.28 11.55 -6.59
C TYR A 70 -0.61 12.05 -7.85
N ASN A 71 -1.41 12.67 -8.72
CA ASN A 71 -0.90 13.36 -9.89
C ASN A 71 -0.40 14.75 -9.47
N SER A 72 0.81 15.14 -9.87
CA SER A 72 1.37 16.47 -9.53
C SER A 72 0.84 17.61 -10.41
N GLN A 73 0.16 17.29 -11.51
CA GLN A 73 -0.40 18.25 -12.45
C GLN A 73 -1.93 18.39 -12.32
N THR A 74 -2.59 17.45 -11.64
CA THR A 74 -4.04 17.43 -11.46
C THR A 74 -4.39 17.19 -9.99
N ASN A 75 -5.68 17.23 -9.64
CA ASN A 75 -6.15 16.89 -8.28
C ASN A 75 -6.45 15.39 -8.10
N GLU A 76 -6.07 14.54 -9.06
CA GLU A 76 -6.28 13.09 -9.01
C GLU A 76 -5.43 12.46 -7.90
N LYS A 77 -6.09 11.74 -6.97
CA LYS A 77 -5.46 11.08 -5.83
C LYS A 77 -6.07 9.70 -5.60
N TYR A 78 -5.23 8.74 -5.22
CA TYR A 78 -5.62 7.40 -4.82
C TYR A 78 -4.91 7.03 -3.52
N ALA A 79 -5.60 6.29 -2.67
CA ALA A 79 -5.03 5.68 -1.47
C ALA A 79 -5.10 4.17 -1.62
N ILE A 80 -4.02 3.47 -1.24
CA ILE A 80 -3.99 2.02 -1.07
C ILE A 80 -3.71 1.77 0.41
N GLU A 81 -4.59 0.99 1.02
CA GLU A 81 -4.48 0.52 2.38
C GLU A 81 -4.45 -1.01 2.33
N LEU A 82 -3.40 -1.60 2.88
CA LEU A 82 -3.21 -3.04 2.94
C LEU A 82 -3.88 -3.56 4.22
N LYS A 83 -4.63 -4.65 4.08
CA LYS A 83 -5.28 -5.32 5.20
C LYS A 83 -5.09 -6.82 5.05
N PHE A 84 -4.58 -7.44 6.09
CA PHE A 84 -4.67 -8.89 6.24
C PHE A 84 -6.07 -9.24 6.80
N PRO A 85 -6.91 -9.99 6.07
CA PRO A 85 -8.23 -10.36 6.57
C PRO A 85 -8.07 -11.32 7.77
N LYS A 86 -8.46 -10.85 8.97
CA LYS A 86 -8.39 -11.64 10.22
C LYS A 86 -9.63 -12.48 10.51
N ASN A 87 -10.48 -12.75 9.51
CA ASN A 87 -11.71 -13.52 9.72
C ASN A 87 -11.37 -15.00 10.03
N GLY A 88 -11.09 -15.30 11.31
CA GLY A 88 -10.96 -16.65 11.86
C GLY A 88 -9.64 -17.01 12.55
N GLN A 89 -8.61 -16.16 12.54
CA GLN A 89 -7.34 -16.45 13.24
C GLN A 89 -7.20 -15.65 14.53
N HIS A 90 -7.19 -16.35 15.66
CA HIS A 90 -6.67 -15.82 16.92
C HIS A 90 -5.17 -15.52 16.73
N PRO A 91 -4.66 -14.36 17.17
CA PRO A 91 -3.22 -14.12 17.16
C PRO A 91 -2.55 -15.11 18.13
N GLU A 92 -1.79 -16.06 17.60
CA GLU A 92 -0.82 -16.81 18.40
C GLU A 92 0.29 -15.83 18.77
N SER A 93 0.22 -15.25 19.97
CA SER A 93 1.31 -14.45 20.51
C SER A 93 2.57 -15.31 20.52
N MET A 94 3.63 -14.85 19.86
CA MET A 94 4.89 -15.61 19.79
C MET A 94 5.63 -15.73 21.13
N PHE A 95 5.20 -15.05 22.20
CA PHE A 95 5.80 -15.17 23.52
C PHE A 95 4.74 -15.09 24.62
N SER A 96 4.63 -16.17 25.41
CA SER A 96 4.05 -16.16 26.76
C SER A 96 5.22 -16.24 27.73
N PHE A 97 5.49 -15.17 28.47
CA PHE A 97 6.38 -15.26 29.62
C PHE A 97 5.57 -15.77 30.80
N SER A 98 5.84 -17.02 31.21
CA SER A 98 5.41 -17.60 32.49
C SER A 98 6.38 -17.22 33.60
#